data_AF-A0A3M5X815-F1
#
_entry.id   AF-A0A3M5X815-F1
#
_cell.length_a   1.000
_cell.length_b   1.000
_cell.length_c   1.000
_cell.angle_alpha   90.00
_cell.angle_beta   90.00
_cell.angle_gamma   90.00
#
_symmetry.space_group_name_H-M   'P 1'
#
loop_
_entity.id
_entity.type
_entity.pdbx_description
1 polymer ?
#
loop_
_entity_poly.entity_id
_entity_poly.type
_entity_poly.pdbx_seq_one_letter_code
_entity_poly.pdbx_strand_id
1 'polypeptide(L)' 'MQRLLSGNGAEHAGLPVELITLNYGRIKFEYSQQRRADGGSAGIVSGGWDRTANKPFA' A
#
# COMPACT_ATOMS: atom_id res chain seq x y z
N MET A 1 -35.73 22.61 9.51
CA MET A 1 -36.17 21.20 9.33
C MET A 1 -36.05 20.92 7.85
N GLN A 2 -35.19 20.07 7.31
CA GLN A 2 -34.56 18.85 7.82
C GLN A 2 -33.23 18.63 7.06
N ARG A 3 -32.15 18.33 7.78
CA ARG A 3 -30.84 17.97 7.21
C ARG A 3 -30.85 16.48 6.92
N LEU A 4 -30.69 16.09 5.66
CA LEU A 4 -30.47 14.69 5.28
C LEU A 4 -29.01 14.36 5.63
N LEU A 5 -28.79 13.66 6.74
CA LEU A 5 -27.52 12.99 7.02
C LEU A 5 -27.63 11.60 6.39
N SER A 6 -27.21 11.45 5.13
CA SER A 6 -26.98 10.11 4.58
C SER A 6 -25.72 9.57 5.24
N GLY A 7 -25.89 8.74 6.27
CA GLY A 7 -24.84 7.81 6.65
C GLY A 7 -24.55 6.95 5.42
N ASN A 8 -23.31 6.98 4.93
CA ASN A 8 -22.82 6.06 3.90
C ASN A 8 -22.76 4.64 4.49
N GLY A 9 -23.91 4.06 4.77
CA GLY A 9 -24.06 2.89 5.63
C GLY A 9 -25.12 1.91 5.17
N ALA A 10 -25.45 1.88 3.89
CA ALA A 10 -26.28 0.81 3.35
C ALA A 10 -25.88 0.55 1.90
N GLU A 11 -25.02 -0.45 1.70
CA GLU A 11 -25.05 -1.47 0.64
C GLU A 11 -23.70 -2.22 0.58
N HIS A 12 -23.20 -2.77 1.70
CA HIS A 12 -22.16 -3.81 1.65
C HIS A 12 -22.58 -4.90 2.64
N ALA A 13 -22.89 -6.09 2.15
CA ALA A 13 -23.09 -7.27 2.97
C ALA A 13 -21.75 -7.76 3.56
N GLY A 14 -21.13 -6.96 4.44
CA GLY A 14 -19.77 -7.20 4.94
C GLY A 14 -19.42 -6.43 6.23
N LEU A 15 -18.24 -6.73 6.78
CA LEU A 15 -17.70 -6.03 7.95
C LEU A 15 -17.39 -4.56 7.62
N PRO A 16 -17.45 -3.63 8.60
CA PRO A 16 -17.05 -2.24 8.40
C PRO A 16 -15.61 -2.13 7.89
N VAL A 17 -15.37 -1.19 6.97
CA VAL A 17 -14.05 -0.92 6.38
C VAL A 17 -13.74 0.57 6.43
N GLU A 18 -12.45 0.91 6.44
CA GLU A 18 -11.96 2.29 6.41
C GLU A 18 -10.88 2.50 5.34
N LEU A 19 -10.70 3.74 4.90
CA LEU A 19 -9.68 4.14 3.94
C LEU A 19 -8.65 5.05 4.63
N ILE A 20 -7.37 4.68 4.56
CA ILE A 20 -6.26 5.45 5.12
C ILE A 20 -5.33 5.88 3.99
N THR A 21 -4.89 7.15 3.98
CA THR A 21 -3.90 7.68 3.04
C THR A 21 -2.59 7.98 3.75
N LEU A 22 -1.46 7.56 3.19
CA LEU A 22 -0.12 7.76 3.77
C LEU A 22 0.68 8.77 2.95
N ASN A 23 1.23 9.78 3.62
CA ASN A 23 2.17 10.73 3.05
C ASN A 23 3.58 10.49 3.61
N TYR A 24 4.52 10.11 2.76
CA TYR A 24 5.90 9.76 3.13
C TYR A 24 6.92 10.58 2.32
N GLY A 25 8.07 10.89 2.92
CA GLY A 25 9.17 11.59 2.24
C GLY A 25 10.06 10.65 1.42
N ARG A 26 10.17 9.38 1.83
CA ARG A 26 10.93 8.33 1.16
C ARG A 26 10.15 7.04 1.15
N ILE A 27 10.39 6.21 0.14
CA ILE A 27 9.84 4.86 0.06
C ILE A 27 10.89 3.89 -0.43
N LYS A 28 10.87 2.68 0.12
CA LYS A 28 11.68 1.54 -0.32
C LYS A 28 10.75 0.34 -0.47
N PHE A 29 10.90 -0.36 -1.58
CA PHE A 29 10.24 -1.63 -1.87
C PHE A 29 11.29 -2.72 -1.95
N GLU A 30 11.00 -3.87 -1.36
CA GLU A 30 11.81 -5.08 -1.47
C GLU A 30 10.91 -6.20 -1.98
N TYR A 31 11.26 -6.76 -3.12
CA TYR A 31 10.59 -7.91 -3.70
C TYR A 31 11.44 -9.16 -3.51
N SER A 32 11.00 -10.04 -2.61
CA SER A 32 11.63 -11.33 -2.37
C SER A 32 11.26 -12.31 -3.48
N GLN A 33 12.26 -12.69 -4.27
CA GLN A 33 12.08 -13.65 -5.36
C GLN A 33 12.10 -15.07 -4.84
N GLN A 34 11.36 -15.94 -5.52
CA GLN A 34 11.35 -17.38 -5.25
C GLN A 34 11.81 -18.14 -6.49
N ARG A 35 12.59 -19.20 -6.26
CA ARG A 35 13.00 -20.13 -7.31
C ARG A 35 11.78 -20.90 -7.80
N ARG A 36 11.67 -21.05 -9.12
CA ARG A 36 10.56 -21.78 -9.76
C ARG A 36 10.55 -23.28 -9.42
N ALA A 37 11.73 -23.85 -9.14
CA ALA A 37 11.88 -25.29 -8.95
C ALA A 37 11.36 -25.78 -7.59
N ASP A 38 11.56 -25.00 -6.53
CA ASP A 38 11.33 -25.44 -5.15
C ASP A 38 10.65 -24.38 -4.27
N GLY A 39 10.30 -23.21 -4.81
CA GLY A 39 9.76 -22.09 -4.03
C GLY A 39 10.74 -21.50 -3.03
N GLY A 40 11.99 -21.96 -3.01
CA GLY A 40 13.03 -21.47 -2.11
C GLY A 40 13.48 -20.06 -2.46
N SER A 41 14.19 -19.40 -1.53
CA SER A 41 14.68 -18.03 -1.73
C SER A 41 15.54 -17.88 -2.99
N ALA A 42 15.26 -16.87 -3.81
CA ALA A 42 16.01 -16.50 -5.02
C ALA A 42 16.58 -15.08 -4.95
N GLY A 43 16.77 -14.54 -3.74
CA GLY A 43 17.27 -13.18 -3.52
C GLY A 43 16.17 -12.12 -3.50
N ILE A 44 16.58 -10.86 -3.40
CA ILE A 44 15.69 -9.70 -3.25
C ILE A 44 16.00 -8.69 -4.35
N VAL A 45 14.95 -8.13 -4.96
CA VAL A 45 15.04 -6.93 -5.81
C VAL A 45 14.56 -5.74 -5.00
N SER A 46 15.44 -4.77 -4.79
CA SER A 46 15.15 -3.56 -4.02
C SER A 46 15.06 -2.35 -4.95
N GLY A 47 14.14 -1.45 -4.64
CA GLY A 47 14.01 -0.16 -5.31
C GLY A 47 13.44 0.87 -4.35
N GLY A 48 13.66 2.16 -4.60
CA GLY A 48 13.20 3.19 -3.70
C GLY A 48 13.43 4.59 -4.22
N TRP A 49 12.66 5.53 -3.69
CA TRP A 49 12.73 6.94 -4.08
C TRP A 49 12.71 7.85 -2.86
N ASP A 50 13.57 8.85 -2.87
CA ASP A 50 13.51 10.00 -1.98
C ASP A 50 12.80 11.14 -2.70
N ARG A 51 11.56 11.44 -2.29
CA ARG A 51 10.77 12.53 -2.86
C ARG A 51 11.27 13.90 -2.39
N THR A 52 11.85 13.98 -1.20
CA THR A 52 12.39 15.23 -0.66
C THR A 52 13.65 15.67 -1.42
N ALA A 53 14.52 14.72 -1.77
CA ALA A 53 15.74 14.99 -2.52
C ALA A 53 15.61 14.73 -4.05
N ASN A 54 14.45 14.25 -4.49
CA ASN A 54 14.15 13.87 -5.88
C ASN A 54 15.21 12.95 -6.52
N LYS A 55 15.55 11.85 -5.84
CA LYS A 55 16.58 10.91 -6.30
C LYS A 55 16.29 9.47 -5.88
N PRO A 56 16.93 8.47 -6.52
CA PRO A 56 16.89 7.09 -6.05
C PRO A 56 17.31 6.96 -4.57
N PHE A 57 16.63 6.10 -3.83
CA PHE A 57 16.84 5.82 -2.39
C PHE A 57 16.92 4.30 -2.09
N ALA A 58 17.29 3.47 -3.07
CA ALA A 58 17.72 2.08 -2.87
C ALA A 58 18.48 1.60 -4.10
#